data_AF-A0A5K1BT52-F1
#
_entry.id   AF-A0A5K1BT52-F1
#
_cell.length_a   1.000
_cell.length_b   1.000
_cell.length_c   1.000
_cell.angle_alpha   90.00
_cell.angle_beta   90.00
_cell.angle_gamma   90.00
#
_symmetry.space_group_name_H-M   'P 1'
#
loop_
_entity.id
_entity.type
_entity.pdbx_description
1 polymer ?
#
loop_
_entity_poly.entity_id
_entity_poly.type
_entity_poly.pdbx_seq_one_letter_code
_entity_poly.pdbx_strand_id
1 'polypeptide(L)' 'DISSAGQELAISVIEQCAGKLEPYINQFLISAISRNARSQSSCFNHHEIIYDIYRCSPQFLRGVTPYMLEELL' A
#
# COMPACT_ATOMS: atom_id res chain seq x y z
N ASP A 1 -19.98 -6.79 6.92
CA ASP A 1 -18.91 -7.56 7.58
C ASP A 1 -18.23 -8.51 6.63
N ILE A 2 -16.99 -8.21 6.28
CA ILE A 2 -16.08 -9.26 5.80
C ILE A 2 -15.88 -10.15 7.02
N SER A 3 -16.32 -11.41 6.95
CA SER A 3 -16.10 -12.39 8.01
C SER A 3 -14.62 -12.35 8.42
N SER A 4 -14.32 -12.34 9.72
CA SER A 4 -12.95 -12.31 10.26
C SER A 4 -12.04 -13.36 9.60
N ALA A 5 -12.60 -14.51 9.23
CA ALA A 5 -11.89 -15.55 8.48
C ALA A 5 -11.46 -15.12 7.07
N GLY A 6 -12.26 -14.31 6.37
CA GLY A 6 -11.90 -13.74 5.08
C GLY A 6 -10.77 -12.72 5.18
N GLN A 7 -10.75 -11.95 6.25
CA GLN A 7 -9.66 -11.01 6.55
C GLN A 7 -8.36 -11.75 6.90
N GLU A 8 -8.44 -12.77 7.78
CA GLU A 8 -7.28 -13.61 8.13
C GLU A 8 -6.71 -14.35 6.92
N LEU A 9 -7.57 -14.87 6.03
CA LEU A 9 -7.12 -15.51 4.79
C LEU A 9 -6.40 -14.51 3.87
N ALA A 10 -6.95 -13.31 3.71
CA ALA A 10 -6.33 -12.28 2.89
C ALA A 10 -4.93 -11.89 3.43
N ILE A 11 -4.80 -11.73 4.75
CA ILE A 11 -3.52 -11.47 5.42
C ILE A 11 -2.54 -12.62 5.15
N SER A 12 -2.96 -13.88 5.37
CA SER A 12 -2.09 -15.05 5.17
C SER A 12 -1.62 -15.20 3.71
N VAL A 13 -2.49 -14.91 2.73
CA VAL A 13 -2.13 -14.93 1.31
C VAL A 13 -1.10 -13.86 0.98
N ILE A 14 -1.27 -12.65 1.52
CA ILE A 14 -0.34 -11.52 1.34
C ILE A 14 1.03 -11.85 1.95
N GLU A 15 1.06 -12.42 3.16
CA GLU A 15 2.30 -12.85 3.83
C GLU A 15 3.03 -13.94 3.03
N GLN A 16 2.33 -14.97 2.57
CA GLN A 16 2.92 -16.07 1.81
C GLN A 16 3.42 -15.64 0.43
N CYS A 17 2.76 -14.66 -0.19
CA CYS A 17 3.08 -14.18 -1.53
C CYS A 17 3.92 -12.90 -1.52
N ALA A 18 4.41 -12.49 -0.34
CA ALA A 18 5.02 -11.18 -0.12
C ALA A 18 6.08 -10.82 -1.17
N GLY A 19 7.13 -11.63 -1.29
CA GLY A 19 8.21 -11.33 -2.24
C GLY A 19 7.76 -11.24 -3.71
N LYS A 20 6.63 -11.85 -4.09
CA LYS A 20 6.06 -11.76 -5.43
C LYS A 20 5.11 -10.57 -5.59
N LEU A 21 4.41 -10.19 -4.52
CA LEU A 21 3.46 -9.06 -4.52
C LEU A 21 4.17 -7.71 -4.38
N GLU A 22 5.33 -7.67 -3.72
CA GLU A 22 6.10 -6.44 -3.48
C GLU A 22 6.20 -5.50 -4.70
N PRO A 23 6.62 -5.94 -5.90
CA PRO A 23 6.71 -5.05 -7.06
C PRO A 23 5.34 -4.50 -7.51
N TYR A 24 4.27 -5.30 -7.40
CA TYR A 24 2.92 -4.88 -7.81
C TYR A 24 2.31 -3.90 -6.81
N ILE A 25 2.50 -4.15 -5.50
CA ILE A 25 2.08 -3.24 -4.43
C ILE A 25 2.84 -1.92 -4.57
N ASN A 26 4.14 -1.96 -4.84
CA ASN A 26 4.96 -0.75 -5.03
C ASN A 26 4.49 0.05 -6.23
N GLN A 27 4.27 -0.60 -7.38
CA GLN A 27 3.76 0.08 -8.57
C GLN A 27 2.36 0.68 -8.35
N PHE A 28 1.50 -0.02 -7.63
CA PHE A 28 0.17 0.49 -7.26
C PHE A 28 0.27 1.73 -6.38
N LEU A 29 1.09 1.69 -5.32
CA LEU A 29 1.29 2.82 -4.41
C LEU A 29 1.91 4.03 -5.13
N ILE A 30 2.95 3.82 -5.95
CA ILE A 30 3.57 4.89 -6.76
C ILE A 30 2.53 5.53 -7.70
N SER A 31 1.71 4.70 -8.36
CA SER A 31 0.66 5.20 -9.26
C SER A 31 -0.43 5.96 -8.50
N ALA A 32 -0.80 5.51 -7.31
CA ALA A 32 -1.79 6.16 -6.46
C ALA A 32 -1.30 7.51 -5.93
N ILE A 33 -0.06 7.57 -5.42
CA ILE A 33 0.61 8.80 -4.95
C ILE A 33 0.76 9.79 -6.11
N SER A 34 1.26 9.35 -7.27
CA SER A 34 1.42 10.21 -8.45
C SER A 34 0.07 10.73 -9.00
N ARG A 35 -0.99 9.90 -8.93
CA ARG A 35 -2.33 10.32 -9.32
C ARG A 35 -2.91 11.35 -8.35
N ASN A 36 -2.69 11.18 -7.04
CA ASN A 36 -3.07 12.15 -6.02
C ASN A 36 -2.36 13.50 -6.22
N ALA A 37 -1.06 13.49 -6.50
CA ALA A 37 -0.29 14.70 -6.83
C ALA A 37 -0.83 15.45 -8.07
N ARG A 38 -1.44 14.72 -9.03
CA ARG A 38 -2.02 15.28 -10.26
C ARG A 38 -3.50 15.68 -10.12
N SER A 39 -4.21 15.19 -9.13
CA SER A 39 -5.63 15.48 -8.90
C SER A 39 -5.83 16.07 -7.51
N GLN A 40 -6.02 17.40 -7.41
CA GLN A 40 -6.40 18.10 -6.17
C GLN A 40 -7.76 17.64 -5.59
N SER A 41 -8.49 16.75 -6.27
CA SER A 41 -9.75 16.19 -5.79
C SER A 41 -9.50 14.91 -4.98
N SER A 42 -9.29 15.12 -3.68
CA SER A 42 -9.57 14.20 -2.58
C SER A 42 -10.56 13.07 -2.93
N CYS A 43 -10.05 11.83 -3.04
CA CYS A 43 -10.87 10.62 -2.99
C CYS A 43 -10.09 9.34 -2.70
N PHE A 44 -8.75 9.37 -2.76
CA PHE A 44 -7.92 8.19 -2.50
C PHE A 44 -7.05 8.43 -1.28
N ASN A 45 -7.53 7.96 -0.13
CA ASN A 45 -6.85 8.06 1.17
C ASN A 45 -5.69 7.04 1.23
N HIS A 46 -4.69 7.22 0.35
CA HIS A 46 -3.54 6.35 0.22
C HIS A 46 -2.77 6.23 1.55
N HIS A 47 -2.84 7.23 2.43
CA HIS A 47 -2.29 7.15 3.79
C HIS A 47 -2.86 5.99 4.63
N GLU A 48 -4.14 5.67 4.49
CA GLU A 48 -4.78 4.56 5.21
C GLU A 48 -4.28 3.21 4.68
N ILE A 49 -4.17 3.08 3.37
CA ILE A 49 -3.63 1.87 2.70
C ILE A 49 -2.15 1.67 3.04
N ILE A 50 -1.36 2.73 3.05
CA ILE A 50 0.06 2.70 3.45
C ILE A 50 0.17 2.23 4.90
N TYR A 51 -0.68 2.76 5.79
CA TYR A 51 -0.69 2.38 7.20
C TYR A 51 -1.06 0.91 7.41
N ASP A 52 -2.07 0.40 6.69
CA ASP A 52 -2.46 -1.01 6.75
C ASP A 52 -1.36 -1.93 6.19
N ILE A 53 -0.70 -1.54 5.10
CA ILE A 53 0.44 -2.30 4.55
C ILE A 53 1.63 -2.28 5.53
N TYR A 54 1.92 -1.15 6.15
CA TYR A 54 2.97 -1.05 7.18
C TYR A 54 2.71 -2.00 8.35
N ARG A 55 1.46 -2.09 8.81
CA ARG A 55 1.07 -2.98 9.92
C ARG A 55 1.16 -4.46 9.57
N CYS A 56 0.84 -4.83 8.34
CA CYS A 56 0.89 -6.23 7.89
C CYS A 56 2.31 -6.66 7.50
N SER A 57 3.07 -5.78 6.84
CA SER A 57 4.32 -6.17 6.18
C SER A 57 5.13 -4.92 5.78
N PRO A 58 5.93 -4.36 6.71
CA PRO A 58 6.69 -3.13 6.47
C PRO A 58 7.75 -3.30 5.36
N GLN A 59 8.15 -4.53 5.04
CA GLN A 59 9.08 -4.82 3.95
C GLN A 59 8.55 -4.36 2.58
N PHE A 60 7.24 -4.33 2.36
CA PHE A 60 6.69 -3.85 1.09
C PHE A 60 6.96 -2.37 0.86
N LEU A 61 7.00 -1.56 1.91
CA LEU A 61 7.13 -0.11 1.75
C LEU A 61 8.55 0.35 1.43
N ARG A 62 9.53 -0.55 1.47
CA ARG A 62 10.95 -0.24 1.28
C ARG A 62 11.25 0.33 -0.11
N GLY A 63 10.52 -0.13 -1.13
CA GLY A 63 10.63 0.39 -2.50
C GLY A 63 9.89 1.71 -2.74
N VAL A 64 8.99 2.10 -1.83
CA VAL A 64 8.10 3.27 -1.99
C VAL A 64 8.53 4.44 -1.10
N THR A 65 9.39 4.19 -0.09
CA THR A 65 9.97 5.21 0.79
C THR A 65 10.46 6.48 0.08
N PRO A 66 11.23 6.43 -1.02
CA PRO A 66 11.66 7.66 -1.70
C PRO A 66 10.51 8.47 -2.31
N TYR A 67 9.44 7.81 -2.77
CA TYR A 67 8.26 8.49 -3.34
C TYR A 67 7.37 9.13 -2.26
N MET A 68 7.36 8.57 -1.05
CA MET A 68 6.68 9.19 0.10
C MET A 68 7.43 10.42 0.61
N LEU A 69 8.77 10.40 0.52
CA LEU A 69 9.59 11.54 0.94
C LEU A 69 9.39 12.75 0.02
N GLU A 70 9.09 12.53 -1.27
CA GLU A 70 8.77 13.59 -2.23
C GLU A 70 7.43 14.29 -1.95
N GLU A 71 6.46 13.66 -1.27
CA GLU A 71 5.21 14.35 -0.86
C GLU A 71 5.40 15.25 0.39
N LEU A 72 6.49 15.07 1.14
CA LEU A 72 6.81 15.84 2.36
C LEU A 72 7.65 17.10 2.08
N LEU A 73 8.13 17.29 0.85
CA LEU A 73 8.94 18.42 0.39
C LEU A 73 8.10 19.41 -0.43
#